data_AF-A0A6A4TNT0-F1
#
_entry.id   AF-A0A6A4TNT0-F1
#
_cell.length_a   1.000
_cell.length_b   1.000
_cell.length_c   1.000
_cell.angle_alpha   90.00
_cell.angle_beta   90.00
_cell.angle_gamma   90.00
#
_symmetry.space_group_name_H-M   'P 1'
#
loop_
_entity.id
_entity.type
_entity.pdbx_description
1 polymer ?
#
loop_
_entity_poly.entity_id
_entity_poly.type
_entity_poly.pdbx_seq_one_letter_code
_entity_poly.pdbx_strand_id
1 'polypeptide(L)'
;MRKKAMKGEPIFRKTPNGQLETKPSQESQNHRAGRWPFGAARQGCSTAPTAKKPEEVEAEAKARVLSEGGDPRNGFVVLSRCAIQFGMYKGRDFKWLLENDVSYVAKQDSLTRYAIAYHDVVNEVRVHRGYEEAKERSLLPGQEGEALIGFGKYKTETLQDLYKIRGRS
;
A
#
# COMPACT_ATOMS: atom_id res chain seq x y z
N MET A 1 28.42 -10.41 -1.90
CA MET A 1 27.89 -10.57 -0.52
C MET A 1 26.37 -10.59 -0.58
N ARG A 2 25.70 -11.65 -0.13
CA ARG A 2 24.23 -11.69 -0.02
C ARG A 2 23.85 -11.02 1.30
N LYS A 3 23.16 -9.87 1.27
CA LYS A 3 22.57 -9.27 2.47
C LYS A 3 21.62 -10.31 3.07
N LYS A 4 21.82 -10.73 4.32
CA LYS A 4 20.79 -11.49 5.05
C LYS A 4 19.57 -10.57 5.14
N ALA A 5 18.46 -10.95 4.51
CA ALA A 5 17.20 -10.24 4.66
C ALA A 5 16.87 -10.15 6.15
N MET A 6 16.60 -8.95 6.65
CA MET A 6 16.17 -8.80 8.05
C MET A 6 14.81 -9.48 8.20
N LYS A 7 14.65 -10.23 9.28
CA LYS A 7 13.42 -10.98 9.55
C LYS A 7 12.27 -9.99 9.68
N GLY A 8 11.32 -10.00 8.74
CA GLY A 8 10.22 -9.02 8.69
C GLY A 8 10.32 -8.03 7.52
N GLU A 9 11.43 -8.01 6.78
CA GLU A 9 11.51 -7.23 5.54
C GLU A 9 10.55 -7.83 4.48
N PRO A 10 9.67 -7.01 3.90
CA PRO A 10 8.87 -7.37 2.75
C PRO A 10 9.76 -7.53 1.51
N ILE A 11 9.48 -8.57 0.74
CA ILE A 11 10.10 -8.77 -0.56
C ILE A 11 9.26 -8.05 -1.61
N PHE A 12 9.66 -6.82 -1.92
CA PHE A 12 8.97 -6.02 -2.91
C PHE A 12 9.09 -6.61 -4.32
N ARG A 13 7.94 -6.75 -4.99
CA ARG A 13 7.91 -7.10 -6.41
C ARG A 13 8.42 -5.94 -7.24
N LYS A 14 9.28 -6.25 -8.21
CA LYS A 14 9.85 -5.26 -9.11
C LYS A 14 9.59 -5.67 -10.55
N THR A 15 9.28 -4.69 -11.39
CA THR A 15 9.23 -4.82 -12.84
C THR A 15 10.62 -5.18 -13.41
N PRO A 16 10.71 -5.66 -14.66
CA PRO A 16 12.00 -5.92 -15.31
C PRO A 16 12.95 -4.72 -15.31
N ASN A 17 12.41 -3.50 -15.24
CA ASN A 17 13.17 -2.25 -15.22
C ASN A 17 13.63 -1.87 -13.79
N GLY A 18 13.45 -2.73 -12.80
CA GLY A 18 13.84 -2.50 -11.40
C GLY A 18 12.91 -1.56 -10.63
N GLN A 19 11.84 -1.05 -11.25
CA GLN A 19 10.83 -0.23 -10.57
C GLN A 19 9.88 -1.08 -9.74
N LEU A 20 9.39 -0.53 -8.63
CA LEU A 20 8.38 -1.17 -7.77
C LEU A 20 7.13 -1.52 -8.59
N GLU A 21 6.69 -2.77 -8.51
CA GLU A 21 5.47 -3.20 -9.18
C GLU A 21 4.24 -2.83 -8.34
N THR A 22 3.46 -1.89 -8.87
CA THR A 22 2.28 -1.34 -8.22
C THR A 22 1.01 -2.14 -8.51
N LYS A 23 1.05 -3.02 -9.50
CA LYS A 23 -0.10 -3.87 -9.85
C LYS A 23 -0.35 -4.93 -8.77
N PRO A 24 -1.61 -5.16 -8.37
CA PRO A 24 -1.95 -6.24 -7.44
C PRO A 24 -1.44 -7.59 -7.96
N SER A 25 -0.81 -8.39 -7.09
CA SER A 25 -0.37 -9.76 -7.42
C SER A 25 -1.57 -10.66 -7.73
N GLN A 26 -1.33 -11.81 -8.37
CA GLN A 26 -2.38 -12.80 -8.54
C GLN A 26 -2.92 -13.29 -7.18
N GLU A 27 -2.07 -13.41 -6.15
CA GLU A 27 -2.49 -13.78 -4.80
C GLU A 27 -3.41 -12.71 -4.17
N SER A 28 -3.09 -11.43 -4.40
CA SER A 28 -3.92 -10.29 -4.03
C SER A 28 -5.29 -10.34 -4.72
N GLN A 29 -5.30 -10.59 -6.03
CA GLN A 29 -6.52 -10.70 -6.83
C GLN A 29 -7.38 -11.88 -6.38
N ASN A 30 -6.78 -13.03 -6.11
CA ASN A 30 -7.48 -14.22 -5.61
C ASN A 30 -8.07 -13.99 -4.22
N HIS A 31 -7.35 -13.31 -3.32
CA HIS A 31 -7.87 -12.94 -2.00
C HIS A 31 -9.06 -11.97 -2.11
N ARG A 32 -9.00 -11.00 -3.03
CA ARG A 32 -10.10 -10.08 -3.33
C ARG A 32 -11.32 -10.81 -3.88
N ALA A 33 -11.10 -11.68 -4.88
CA ALA A 33 -12.16 -12.45 -5.53
C ALA A 33 -12.86 -13.41 -4.56
N GLY A 34 -12.13 -13.99 -3.60
CA GLY A 34 -12.70 -14.86 -2.56
C GLY A 34 -13.51 -14.14 -1.48
N ARG A 35 -13.53 -12.79 -1.43
CA ARG A 35 -14.18 -11.99 -0.38
C ARG A 35 -15.27 -11.04 -0.87
N TRP A 36 -15.52 -10.92 -2.17
CA TRP A 36 -16.50 -9.97 -2.70
C TRP A 36 -17.53 -10.63 -3.66
N PRO A 37 -18.81 -10.21 -3.64
CA PRO A 37 -19.41 -9.18 -2.81
C PRO A 37 -20.30 -9.85 -1.76
N PHE A 38 -19.89 -9.90 -0.48
CA PHE A 38 -20.75 -10.53 0.55
C PHE A 38 -21.10 -12.00 0.21
N GLY A 39 -20.17 -12.93 0.35
CA GLY A 39 -20.47 -14.35 0.18
C GLY A 39 -21.45 -14.87 1.23
N ALA A 40 -22.74 -14.84 0.89
CA ALA A 40 -23.89 -15.48 1.53
C ALA A 40 -24.15 -15.12 3.01
N ALA A 41 -25.43 -14.86 3.32
CA ALA A 41 -25.97 -15.02 4.65
C ALA A 41 -25.66 -16.44 5.16
N ARG A 42 -24.51 -16.64 5.83
CA ARG A 42 -24.33 -17.82 6.70
C ARG A 42 -25.08 -17.51 7.98
N GLN A 43 -26.23 -18.17 8.07
CA GLN A 43 -27.19 -18.16 9.17
C GLN A 43 -26.49 -18.13 10.54
N GLY A 44 -26.94 -17.18 11.39
CA GLY A 44 -26.92 -17.34 12.83
C GLY A 44 -25.59 -17.10 13.54
N CYS A 45 -24.99 -15.91 13.41
CA CYS A 45 -24.31 -15.27 14.54
C CYS A 45 -24.04 -13.80 14.19
N SER A 46 -24.97 -12.91 14.53
CA SER A 46 -24.76 -11.47 14.47
C SER A 46 -23.85 -11.04 15.62
N THR A 47 -22.55 -11.28 15.48
CA THR A 47 -21.55 -10.43 16.12
C THR A 47 -20.88 -9.65 15.01
N ALA A 48 -21.26 -8.38 14.85
CA ALA A 48 -20.49 -7.47 14.02
C ALA A 48 -19.03 -7.59 14.50
N PRO A 49 -18.06 -7.89 13.62
CA PRO A 49 -16.70 -8.12 14.07
C PRO A 49 -16.14 -6.80 14.58
N THR A 50 -16.15 -6.63 15.90
CA THR A 50 -15.54 -5.50 16.59
C THR A 50 -14.07 -5.48 16.21
N ALA A 51 -13.64 -4.38 15.61
CA ALA A 51 -12.23 -4.19 15.32
C ALA A 51 -11.47 -4.18 16.65
N LYS A 52 -10.37 -4.93 16.68
CA LYS A 52 -9.48 -4.96 17.84
C LYS A 52 -8.90 -3.57 18.10
N LYS A 53 -8.61 -3.27 19.36
CA LYS A 53 -7.88 -2.05 19.69
C LYS A 53 -6.45 -2.13 19.14
N PRO A 54 -5.83 -0.99 18.79
CA PRO A 54 -4.45 -0.97 18.28
C PRO A 54 -3.46 -1.72 19.18
N GLU A 55 -3.63 -1.62 20.49
CA GLU A 55 -2.77 -2.27 21.49
C GLU A 55 -2.89 -3.80 21.44
N GLU A 56 -4.08 -4.33 21.17
CA GLU A 56 -4.31 -5.77 21.05
C GLU A 56 -3.71 -6.32 19.75
N VAL A 57 -3.81 -5.57 18.65
CA VAL A 57 -3.19 -5.93 17.37
C VAL A 57 -1.67 -5.95 17.49
N GLU A 58 -1.10 -4.96 18.18
CA GLU A 58 0.34 -4.89 18.43
C GLU A 58 0.81 -6.02 19.37
N ALA A 59 0.04 -6.32 20.42
CA ALA A 59 0.34 -7.43 21.33
C ALA A 59 0.32 -8.79 20.60
N GLU A 60 -0.68 -9.01 19.74
CA GLU A 60 -0.75 -10.22 18.90
C GLU A 60 0.44 -10.30 17.94
N ALA A 61 0.81 -9.18 17.33
CA ALA A 61 1.97 -9.11 16.45
C ALA A 61 3.28 -9.42 17.20
N LYS A 62 3.47 -8.84 18.40
CA LYS A 62 4.62 -9.14 19.27
C LYS A 62 4.69 -10.61 19.66
N ALA A 63 3.55 -11.21 20.01
CA ALA A 63 3.47 -12.64 20.32
C ALA A 63 3.85 -13.51 19.12
N ARG A 64 3.39 -13.15 17.91
CA ARG A 64 3.79 -13.83 16.66
C ARG A 64 5.28 -13.69 16.40
N VAL A 65 5.82 -12.48 16.52
CA VAL A 65 7.26 -12.23 16.35
C VAL A 65 8.09 -13.06 17.32
N LEU A 66 7.70 -13.12 18.60
CA LEU A 66 8.33 -13.97 19.60
C LEU A 66 8.26 -15.45 19.23
N SER A 67 7.08 -15.94 18.83
CA SER A 67 6.88 -17.34 18.43
C SER A 67 7.69 -17.73 17.19
N GLU A 68 7.89 -16.79 16.27
CA GLU A 68 8.71 -16.97 15.09
C GLU A 68 10.20 -16.88 15.42
N GLY A 69 10.60 -16.46 16.64
CA GLY A 69 11.98 -16.24 17.07
C GLY A 69 12.58 -14.93 16.55
N GLY A 70 11.76 -13.90 16.36
CA GLY A 70 12.18 -12.53 16.06
C GLY A 70 12.22 -11.66 17.32
N ASP A 71 12.67 -10.41 17.18
CA ASP A 71 12.74 -9.46 18.31
C ASP A 71 11.45 -8.62 18.40
N PRO A 72 10.62 -8.77 19.45
CA PRO A 72 9.41 -7.96 19.64
C PRO A 72 9.69 -6.51 20.05
N ARG A 73 10.94 -6.17 20.37
CA ARG A 73 11.36 -4.77 20.58
C ARG A 73 11.68 -4.07 19.27
N ASN A 74 11.90 -4.83 18.20
CA ASN A 74 12.07 -4.28 16.88
C ASN A 74 10.69 -3.93 16.30
N GLY A 75 10.35 -2.65 16.38
CA GLY A 75 9.07 -2.12 15.90
C GLY A 75 8.79 -2.49 14.44
N PHE A 76 9.80 -2.58 13.58
CA PHE A 76 9.62 -2.95 12.18
C PHE A 76 9.12 -4.39 12.00
N VAL A 77 9.69 -5.34 12.77
CA VAL A 77 9.32 -6.76 12.71
C VAL A 77 7.92 -6.96 13.27
N VAL A 78 7.60 -6.29 14.38
CA VAL A 78 6.25 -6.27 14.96
C VAL A 78 5.24 -5.70 13.96
N LEU A 79 5.53 -4.54 13.38
CA LEU A 79 4.65 -3.90 12.40
C LEU A 79 4.40 -4.79 11.18
N SER A 80 5.43 -5.49 10.69
CA SER A 80 5.31 -6.44 9.58
C SER A 80 4.25 -7.52 9.85
N ARG A 81 4.03 -7.86 11.13
CA ARG A 81 3.09 -8.88 11.61
C ARG A 81 1.75 -8.34 12.12
N CYS A 82 1.56 -7.03 12.16
CA CYS A 82 0.27 -6.44 12.53
C CYS A 82 -0.81 -6.81 11.50
N ALA A 83 -1.94 -7.31 11.98
CA ALA A 83 -3.03 -7.75 11.13
C ALA A 83 -3.92 -6.56 10.71
N ILE A 84 -4.21 -6.49 9.41
CA ILE A 84 -5.17 -5.54 8.84
C ILE A 84 -6.56 -5.86 9.37
N GLN A 85 -7.18 -4.91 10.06
CA GLN A 85 -8.48 -5.09 10.70
C GLN A 85 -9.67 -4.75 9.78
N PHE A 86 -9.43 -3.98 8.72
CA PHE A 86 -10.47 -3.38 7.88
C PHE A 86 -10.21 -3.57 6.38
N GLY A 87 -11.25 -3.35 5.58
CA GLY A 87 -11.16 -3.36 4.13
C GLY A 87 -10.96 -4.74 3.51
N MET A 88 -10.62 -4.76 2.22
CA MET A 88 -10.55 -5.97 1.39
C MET A 88 -9.43 -6.95 1.78
N TYR A 89 -8.46 -6.51 2.58
CA TYR A 89 -7.33 -7.33 3.06
C TYR A 89 -7.43 -7.70 4.54
N LYS A 90 -8.62 -7.58 5.13
CA LYS A 90 -8.83 -7.97 6.53
C LYS A 90 -8.28 -9.37 6.82
N GLY A 91 -7.46 -9.46 7.87
CA GLY A 91 -6.82 -10.70 8.33
C GLY A 91 -5.47 -11.01 7.70
N ARG A 92 -4.99 -10.22 6.72
CA ARG A 92 -3.60 -10.27 6.24
C ARG A 92 -2.71 -9.37 7.09
N ASP A 93 -1.41 -9.65 7.11
CA ASP A 93 -0.43 -8.79 7.78
C ASP A 93 0.12 -7.71 6.83
N PHE A 94 0.75 -6.69 7.41
CA PHE A 94 1.32 -5.58 6.64
C PHE A 94 2.41 -6.04 5.67
N LYS A 95 3.23 -7.01 6.08
CA LYS A 95 4.25 -7.58 5.21
C LYS A 95 3.62 -8.14 3.95
N TRP A 96 2.60 -8.98 4.09
CA TRP A 96 1.89 -9.58 2.97
C TRP A 96 1.31 -8.52 2.05
N LEU A 97 0.72 -7.45 2.62
CA LEU A 97 0.16 -6.36 1.82
C LEU A 97 1.24 -5.63 1.01
N LEU A 98 2.40 -5.33 1.60
CA LEU A 98 3.52 -4.70 0.90
C LEU A 98 4.13 -5.59 -0.20
N GLU A 99 4.06 -6.90 -0.05
CA GLU A 99 4.54 -7.84 -1.07
C GLU A 99 3.54 -7.99 -2.23
N ASN A 100 2.23 -7.86 -1.93
CA ASN A 100 1.16 -8.25 -2.83
C ASN A 100 0.37 -7.09 -3.45
N ASP A 101 0.26 -5.94 -2.78
CA ASP A 101 -0.43 -4.76 -3.30
C ASP A 101 0.00 -3.45 -2.63
N VAL A 102 1.15 -2.93 -3.05
CA VAL A 102 1.66 -1.65 -2.54
C VAL A 102 0.74 -0.47 -2.92
N SER A 103 0.03 -0.55 -4.05
CA SER A 103 -0.88 0.52 -4.48
C SER A 103 -2.03 0.73 -3.50
N TYR A 104 -2.47 -0.33 -2.80
CA TYR A 104 -3.48 -0.21 -1.77
C TYR A 104 -2.97 0.55 -0.53
N VAL A 105 -1.69 0.39 -0.19
CA VAL A 105 -1.04 1.17 0.87
C VAL A 105 -0.96 2.64 0.48
N ALA A 106 -0.58 2.92 -0.77
CA ALA A 106 -0.54 4.28 -1.32
C ALA A 106 -1.89 4.99 -1.34
N LYS A 107 -2.99 4.24 -1.48
CA LYS A 107 -4.37 4.76 -1.44
C LYS A 107 -4.91 5.01 -0.03
N GLN A 108 -4.30 4.41 0.99
CA GLN A 108 -4.79 4.49 2.35
C GLN A 108 -3.86 5.43 3.13
N ASP A 109 -4.26 6.68 3.28
CA ASP A 109 -3.51 7.68 4.06
C ASP A 109 -3.20 7.21 5.48
N SER A 110 -4.10 6.41 6.07
CA SER A 110 -3.91 5.76 7.37
C SER A 110 -2.71 4.81 7.42
N LEU A 111 -2.29 4.27 6.26
CA LEU A 111 -1.13 3.39 6.13
C LEU A 111 0.17 4.15 5.79
N THR A 112 0.08 5.43 5.43
CA THR A 112 1.22 6.27 5.07
C THR A 112 2.21 6.43 6.22
N ARG A 113 1.74 6.54 7.47
CA ARG A 113 2.63 6.58 8.65
C ARG A 113 3.54 5.35 8.76
N TYR A 114 3.09 4.21 8.26
CA TYR A 114 3.85 2.95 8.28
C TYR A 114 4.76 2.79 7.05
N ALA A 115 4.33 3.31 5.89
CA ALA A 115 5.13 3.33 4.67
C ALA A 115 6.42 4.18 4.80
N ILE A 116 6.48 5.14 5.74
CA ILE A 116 7.66 5.98 5.99
C ILE A 116 8.91 5.16 6.35
N ALA A 117 8.75 3.97 6.93
CA ALA A 117 9.87 3.07 7.20
C ALA A 117 10.53 2.50 5.92
N TYR A 118 9.91 2.68 4.75
CA TYR A 118 10.37 2.16 3.46
C TYR A 118 10.40 3.24 2.40
N HIS A 119 11.60 3.70 2.05
CA HIS A 119 11.79 4.83 1.12
C HIS A 119 11.09 4.62 -0.24
N ASP A 120 11.16 3.41 -0.81
CA ASP A 120 10.52 3.08 -2.09
C ASP A 120 8.98 3.15 -2.01
N VAL A 121 8.40 2.72 -0.89
CA VAL A 121 6.95 2.75 -0.66
C VAL A 121 6.48 4.19 -0.41
N VAL A 122 7.23 4.97 0.38
CA VAL A 122 6.90 6.38 0.62
C VAL A 122 6.95 7.19 -0.67
N ASN A 123 7.88 6.90 -1.58
CA ASN A 123 7.93 7.57 -2.88
C ASN A 123 6.68 7.23 -3.71
N GLU A 124 6.26 5.97 -3.74
CA GLU A 124 5.03 5.58 -4.43
C GLU A 124 3.77 6.20 -3.81
N VAL A 125 3.69 6.27 -2.48
CA VAL A 125 2.61 6.96 -1.76
C VAL A 125 2.57 8.44 -2.15
N ARG A 126 3.72 9.12 -2.17
CA ARG A 126 3.82 10.52 -2.57
C ARG A 126 3.42 10.74 -4.03
N VAL A 127 3.83 9.85 -4.93
CA VAL A 127 3.44 9.89 -6.35
C VAL A 127 1.94 9.69 -6.51
N HIS A 128 1.35 8.71 -5.80
CA HIS A 128 -0.08 8.44 -5.88
C HIS A 128 -0.91 9.60 -5.31
N ARG A 129 -0.47 10.17 -4.18
CA ARG A 129 -1.09 11.38 -3.60
C ARG A 129 -1.03 12.55 -4.56
N GLY A 130 0.13 12.80 -5.16
CA GLY A 130 0.28 13.85 -6.19
C GLY A 130 -0.62 13.61 -7.40
N TYR A 131 -0.85 12.35 -7.78
CA TYR A 131 -1.79 12.00 -8.85
C TYR A 131 -3.25 12.29 -8.49
N GLU A 132 -3.72 11.87 -7.31
CA GLU A 132 -5.10 12.17 -6.91
C GLU A 132 -5.31 13.67 -6.68
N GLU A 133 -4.35 14.38 -6.09
CA GLU A 133 -4.41 15.86 -5.94
C GLU A 133 -4.47 16.56 -7.31
N ALA A 134 -3.62 16.19 -8.26
CA ALA A 134 -3.62 16.77 -9.60
C ALA A 134 -4.89 16.45 -10.38
N LYS A 135 -5.42 15.22 -10.21
CA LYS A 135 -6.71 14.82 -10.76
C LYS A 135 -7.84 15.65 -10.18
N GLU A 136 -7.91 15.83 -8.86
CA GLU A 136 -8.91 16.69 -8.21
C GLU A 136 -8.83 18.14 -8.71
N ARG A 137 -7.62 18.70 -8.83
CA ARG A 137 -7.44 20.06 -9.38
C ARG A 137 -7.85 20.17 -10.84
N SER A 138 -7.57 19.16 -11.66
CA SER A 138 -7.97 19.15 -13.07
C SER A 138 -9.49 19.10 -13.29
N LEU A 139 -10.27 18.72 -12.27
CA LEU A 139 -11.73 18.76 -12.31
C LEU A 139 -12.28 20.18 -12.07
N LEU A 140 -11.46 21.13 -11.63
CA LEU A 140 -11.85 22.52 -11.46
C LEU A 140 -11.89 23.22 -12.84
N PRO A 141 -12.91 24.06 -13.11
CA PRO A 141 -13.02 24.77 -14.37
C PRO A 141 -11.77 25.63 -14.66
N GLY A 142 -11.17 25.48 -15.84
CA GLY A 142 -9.98 26.24 -16.25
C GLY A 142 -8.67 25.75 -15.64
N GLN A 143 -8.65 24.56 -15.04
CA GLN A 143 -7.46 23.90 -14.48
C GLN A 143 -7.16 22.57 -15.17
N GLU A 144 -7.72 22.32 -16.36
CA GLU A 144 -7.57 21.06 -17.09
C GLU A 144 -6.10 20.73 -17.41
N GLY A 145 -5.25 21.77 -17.51
CA GLY A 145 -3.81 21.66 -17.69
C GLY A 145 -3.04 21.10 -16.50
N GLU A 146 -3.61 21.08 -15.29
CA GLU A 146 -2.98 20.53 -14.09
C GLU A 146 -3.03 19.00 -14.00
N ALA A 147 -3.75 18.32 -14.92
CA ALA A 147 -3.79 16.87 -14.95
C ALA A 147 -2.38 16.28 -15.18
N LEU A 148 -2.01 15.28 -14.38
CA LEU A 148 -0.77 14.53 -14.62
C LEU A 148 -0.88 13.69 -15.89
N ILE A 149 0.22 13.60 -16.62
CA ILE A 149 0.32 12.76 -17.83
C ILE A 149 0.18 11.28 -17.48
N GLY A 150 0.69 10.85 -16.32
CA GLY A 150 0.44 9.51 -15.78
C GLY A 150 1.12 8.34 -16.54
N PHE A 151 1.96 8.61 -17.55
CA PHE A 151 2.69 7.56 -18.27
C PHE A 151 4.11 7.96 -18.67
N GLY A 152 4.95 6.94 -18.88
CA GLY A 152 6.33 7.10 -19.35
C GLY A 152 7.22 7.91 -18.40
N LYS A 153 8.23 8.59 -18.96
CA LYS A 153 9.17 9.45 -18.20
C LYS A 153 8.53 10.74 -17.65
N TYR A 154 7.35 11.10 -18.12
CA TYR A 154 6.63 12.32 -17.72
C TYR A 154 5.48 12.03 -16.77
N LYS A 155 5.43 10.82 -16.18
CA LYS A 155 4.30 10.37 -15.34
C LYS A 155 4.00 11.27 -14.14
N THR A 156 4.95 12.10 -13.71
CA THR A 156 4.85 13.08 -12.62
C THR A 156 4.71 14.53 -13.10
N GLU A 157 4.72 14.78 -14.41
CA GLU A 157 4.57 16.11 -15.00
C GLU A 157 3.10 16.38 -15.37
N THR A 158 2.68 17.64 -15.29
CA THR A 158 1.34 18.05 -15.74
C THR A 158 1.28 18.27 -17.26
N LEU A 159 0.07 18.25 -17.84
CA LEU A 159 -0.12 18.62 -19.24
C LEU A 159 0.43 20.01 -19.54
N GLN A 160 0.24 20.96 -18.62
CA GLN A 160 0.74 22.32 -18.77
C GLN A 160 2.28 22.39 -18.76
N ASP A 161 2.95 21.61 -17.90
CA ASP A 161 4.41 21.55 -17.84
C ASP A 161 4.98 21.05 -19.17
N LEU A 162 4.35 20.04 -19.78
CA LEU A 162 4.79 19.50 -21.06
C LEU A 162 4.65 20.52 -22.21
N TYR A 163 3.60 21.33 -22.21
CA TYR A 163 3.45 22.44 -23.17
C TYR A 163 4.49 23.55 -22.94
N LYS A 164 4.82 23.87 -21.68
CA LYS A 164 5.85 24.87 -21.35
C LYS A 164 7.26 24.43 -21.71
N ILE A 165 7.56 23.13 -21.62
CA ILE A 165 8.86 22.56 -22.01
C ILE A 165 9.08 22.65 -23.53
N ARG A 166 8.01 22.50 -24.33
CA ARG A 166 8.10 22.53 -25.80
C ARG A 166 8.22 23.94 -26.39
N GLY A 167 7.87 24.99 -25.63
CA GLY A 167 7.97 26.39 -26.06
C GLY A 167 9.35 27.05 -25.89
N ARG A 168 10.37 26.31 -25.44
CA ARG A 168 11.75 26.80 -25.25
C ARG A 168 12.77 26.22 -26.24
N SER A 169 12.31 25.56 -27.31
CA SER A 169 13.19 25.05 -28.37
C SER A 169 13.44 26.09 -29.46
#